data_AF-A0A975QPX5-F1
#
_entry.id   AF-A0A975QPX5-F1
#
_cell.length_a   1.000
_cell.length_b   1.000
_cell.length_c   1.000
_cell.angle_alpha   90.00
_cell.angle_beta   90.00
_cell.angle_gamma   90.00
#
_symmetry.space_group_name_H-M   'P 1'
#
loop_
_entity.id
_entity.type
_entity.pdbx_description
1 polymer ?
#
loop_
_entity_poly.entity_id
_entity_poly.type
_entity_poly.pdbx_seq_one_letter_code
_entity_poly.pdbx_strand_id
1 'polypeptide(L)'
;MLDYAFTKDLIIVNPMTKVKFKISQANLKEVKPVNLDDFKKYVDYAKQNKKYYFGLLLIYYTGMRIGEILAIKHKDFDYDSNTFDINKSQIRNGKIGDPKKGKSRKGIIHENLAELHFEIRTWQNQHKKVFKDEYRDNDLIICNEDGSPIINVKIRMYIFDHLIMYIFNFLR
;
A
#
# COMPACT_ATOMS: atom_id res chain seq x y z
N MET A 1 16.88 22.43 6.07
CA MET A 1 16.83 23.13 7.37
C MET A 1 18.18 23.73 7.70
N LEU A 2 19.28 22.95 7.75
CA LEU A 2 20.62 23.49 7.95
C LEU A 2 21.13 24.34 6.78
N ASP A 3 20.83 23.97 5.53
CA ASP A 3 21.12 24.85 4.38
C ASP A 3 20.39 26.18 4.48
N TYR A 4 19.10 26.14 4.83
CA TYR A 4 18.30 27.35 5.03
C TYR A 4 18.87 28.24 6.14
N ALA A 5 19.27 27.66 7.28
CA ALA A 5 19.89 28.39 8.38
C ALA A 5 21.23 29.02 7.97
N PHE A 6 22.03 28.32 7.16
CA PHE A 6 23.27 28.85 6.61
C PHE A 6 23.01 30.00 5.62
N THR A 7 22.05 29.85 4.69
CA THR A 7 21.66 30.92 3.75
C THR A 7 21.04 32.14 4.43
N LYS A 8 20.50 31.98 5.64
CA LYS A 8 19.94 33.07 6.46
C LYS A 8 20.93 33.60 7.50
N ASP A 9 22.21 33.19 7.41
CA ASP A 9 23.28 33.59 8.33
C ASP A 9 22.99 33.28 9.82
N LEU A 10 22.07 32.35 10.09
CA LEU A 10 21.77 31.88 11.45
C LEU A 10 22.85 30.93 11.97
N ILE A 11 23.60 30.31 11.05
CA ILE A 11 24.78 29.50 11.34
C ILE A 11 25.90 29.86 10.36
N ILE A 12 27.14 29.84 10.84
CA ILE A 12 28.32 30.26 10.06
C ILE A 12 28.71 29.22 9.00
N VAL A 13 28.33 27.96 9.19
CA VAL A 13 28.59 26.86 8.24
C VAL A 13 27.53 25.79 8.39
N ASN A 14 27.08 25.19 7.28
CA ASN A 14 26.28 23.97 7.36
C ASN A 14 27.20 22.77 7.69
N PRO A 15 27.13 22.17 8.90
CA PRO A 15 28.00 21.07 9.29
C PRO A 15 27.79 19.80 8.45
N MET A 16 26.63 19.64 7.80
CA MET A 16 26.34 18.48 6.94
C MET A 16 27.17 18.44 5.67
N THR A 17 27.75 19.57 5.24
CA THR A 17 28.66 19.63 4.07
C THR A 17 29.94 18.84 4.28
N LYS A 18 30.33 18.61 5.55
CA LYS A 18 31.53 17.86 5.93
C LYS A 18 31.26 16.37 6.13
N VAL A 19 29.99 15.96 6.17
CA VAL A 19 29.61 14.56 6.31
C VAL A 19 29.71 13.88 4.94
N LYS A 20 30.76 13.08 4.75
CA LYS A 20 30.89 12.21 3.58
C LYS A 20 30.21 10.88 3.89
N PHE A 21 28.95 10.73 3.49
CA PHE A 21 28.30 9.41 3.51
C PHE A 21 28.94 8.51 2.45
N LYS A 22 29.89 7.67 2.86
CA LYS A 22 30.21 6.48 2.07
C LYS A 22 29.13 5.45 2.37
N ILE A 23 28.08 5.39 1.55
CA ILE A 23 27.27 4.18 1.47
C ILE A 23 28.24 3.12 0.97
N SER A 24 28.70 2.24 1.86
CA SER A 24 29.52 1.12 1.43
C SER A 24 28.64 0.29 0.52
N GLN A 25 29.00 0.22 -0.77
CA GLN A 25 28.29 -0.67 -1.69
C GLN A 25 28.40 -2.13 -1.23
N ALA A 26 29.44 -2.45 -0.44
CA ALA A 26 29.62 -3.74 0.24
C ALA A 26 28.47 -4.10 1.21
N ASN A 27 27.71 -3.13 1.71
CA ASN A 27 26.56 -3.34 2.60
C ASN A 27 25.20 -3.23 1.89
N LEU A 28 25.18 -2.93 0.59
CA LEU A 28 23.95 -2.98 -0.19
C LEU A 28 23.66 -4.43 -0.54
N LYS A 29 22.79 -5.08 0.25
CA LYS A 29 22.22 -6.37 -0.16
C LYS A 29 21.47 -6.17 -1.48
N GLU A 30 21.91 -6.89 -2.50
CA GLU A 30 21.18 -6.98 -3.76
C GLU A 30 19.79 -7.57 -3.47
N VAL A 31 18.74 -6.80 -3.77
CA VAL A 31 17.37 -7.26 -3.64
C VAL A 31 17.03 -8.02 -4.92
N LYS A 32 17.04 -9.35 -4.84
CA LYS A 32 16.62 -10.19 -5.96
C LYS A 32 15.13 -9.99 -6.22
N PRO A 33 14.70 -9.75 -7.47
CA PRO A 33 13.29 -9.79 -7.83
C PRO A 33 12.67 -11.14 -7.48
N VAL A 34 11.39 -11.12 -7.12
CA VAL A 34 10.62 -12.34 -6.86
C VAL A 34 10.50 -13.14 -8.17
N ASN A 35 10.81 -14.43 -8.14
CA ASN A 35 10.61 -15.32 -9.29
C ASN A 35 9.10 -15.49 -9.59
N LEU A 36 8.75 -15.69 -10.86
CA LEU A 36 7.37 -15.85 -11.30
C LEU A 36 6.64 -17.01 -10.61
N ASP A 37 7.33 -18.13 -10.37
CA ASP A 37 6.73 -19.30 -9.72
C ASP A 37 6.38 -19.02 -8.25
N ASP A 38 7.26 -18.33 -7.54
CA ASP A 38 7.01 -17.88 -6.17
C ASP A 38 5.88 -16.85 -6.16
N PHE A 39 5.85 -15.95 -7.15
CA PHE A 39 4.77 -14.98 -7.30
C PHE A 39 3.41 -15.65 -7.47
N LYS A 40 3.31 -16.69 -8.31
CA LYS A 40 2.07 -17.47 -8.48
C LYS A 40 1.61 -18.10 -7.17
N LYS A 41 2.52 -18.69 -6.40
CA LYS A 41 2.21 -19.25 -5.08
C LYS A 41 1.68 -18.18 -4.12
N TYR A 42 2.23 -16.97 -4.12
CA TYR A 42 1.69 -15.87 -3.31
C TYR A 42 0.31 -15.44 -3.74
N VAL A 43 0.07 -15.35 -5.05
CA VAL A 43 -1.25 -15.01 -5.59
C VAL A 43 -2.27 -16.04 -5.11
N ASP A 44 -1.96 -17.33 -5.19
CA ASP A 44 -2.86 -18.39 -4.75
C ASP A 44 -3.11 -18.38 -3.24
N TYR A 45 -2.08 -18.10 -2.44
CA TYR A 45 -2.25 -17.92 -1.00
C TYR A 45 -3.11 -16.70 -0.66
N ALA A 46 -2.85 -15.56 -1.32
CA ALA A 46 -3.55 -14.31 -1.06
C ALA A 46 -5.04 -14.40 -1.36
N LYS A 47 -5.47 -15.25 -2.32
CA LYS A 47 -6.90 -15.49 -2.65
C LYS A 47 -7.74 -15.89 -1.44
N GLN A 48 -7.12 -16.49 -0.40
CA GLN A 48 -7.81 -16.83 0.86
C GLN A 48 -8.31 -15.58 1.60
N ASN A 49 -7.71 -14.42 1.35
CA ASN A 49 -8.11 -13.14 1.93
C ASN A 49 -8.33 -12.09 0.84
N LYS A 50 -9.59 -11.94 0.43
CA LYS A 50 -10.02 -11.13 -0.72
C LYS A 50 -9.46 -9.71 -0.73
N LYS A 51 -9.44 -9.00 0.41
CA LYS A 51 -8.90 -7.63 0.48
C LYS A 51 -7.38 -7.57 0.26
N TYR A 52 -6.62 -8.55 0.73
CA TYR A 52 -5.18 -8.61 0.48
C TYR A 52 -4.87 -9.10 -0.93
N TYR A 53 -5.69 -10.01 -1.46
CA TYR A 53 -5.61 -10.39 -2.88
C TYR A 53 -5.84 -9.19 -3.80
N PHE A 54 -6.84 -8.36 -3.49
CA PHE A 54 -7.14 -7.13 -4.23
C PHE A 54 -5.95 -6.16 -4.20
N GLY A 55 -5.38 -5.94 -3.02
CA GLY A 55 -4.15 -5.14 -2.88
C GLY A 55 -2.98 -5.68 -3.71
N LEU A 56 -2.80 -7.00 -3.76
CA LEU A 56 -1.77 -7.64 -4.56
C LEU A 56 -1.98 -7.45 -6.07
N LEU A 57 -3.22 -7.58 -6.55
CA LEU A 57 -3.55 -7.32 -7.96
C LEU A 57 -3.29 -5.85 -8.33
N LEU A 58 -3.63 -4.90 -7.46
CA LEU A 58 -3.31 -3.49 -7.68
C LEU A 58 -1.80 -3.26 -7.82
N ILE A 59 -0.98 -3.88 -6.97
CA ILE A 59 0.49 -3.82 -7.09
C ILE A 59 0.94 -4.40 -8.42
N TYR A 60 0.40 -5.57 -8.80
CA TYR A 60 0.81 -6.27 -10.00
C TYR A 60 0.47 -5.49 -11.28
N TYR A 61 -0.76 -4.99 -11.41
CA TYR A 61 -1.20 -4.29 -12.62
C TYR A 61 -0.72 -2.84 -12.71
N THR A 62 -0.52 -2.17 -11.57
CA THR A 62 -0.28 -0.72 -11.57
C THR A 62 0.99 -0.29 -10.83
N GLY A 63 1.66 -1.16 -10.08
CA GLY A 63 2.84 -0.79 -9.31
C GLY A 63 2.56 0.27 -8.23
N MET A 64 1.33 0.34 -7.72
CA MET A 64 0.99 1.27 -6.63
C MET A 64 1.84 1.02 -5.39
N ARG A 65 2.17 2.10 -4.67
CA ARG A 65 2.81 2.00 -3.35
C ARG A 65 1.79 1.54 -2.32
N ILE A 66 2.24 0.83 -1.28
CA ILE A 66 1.38 0.33 -0.19
C ILE A 66 0.52 1.44 0.42
N GLY A 67 1.06 2.65 0.60
CA GLY A 67 0.28 3.78 1.11
C GLY A 67 -0.85 4.21 0.16
N GLU A 68 -0.64 4.15 -1.15
CA GLU A 68 -1.68 4.45 -2.16
C GLU A 68 -2.78 3.37 -2.12
N ILE A 69 -2.39 2.11 -1.99
CA ILE A 69 -3.31 0.96 -1.89
C ILE A 69 -4.17 1.06 -0.62
N LEU A 70 -3.57 1.43 0.50
CA LEU A 70 -4.28 1.63 1.77
C LEU A 70 -5.19 2.86 1.79
N ALA A 71 -5.02 3.77 0.84
CA ALA A 71 -5.81 5.00 0.74
C ALA A 71 -6.91 4.93 -0.33
N ILE A 72 -6.98 3.84 -1.10
CA ILE A 72 -7.92 3.69 -2.20
C ILE A 72 -9.35 3.50 -1.68
N LYS A 73 -10.29 4.20 -2.31
CA LYS A 73 -11.70 4.24 -1.90
C LYS A 73 -12.64 3.69 -2.97
N HIS A 74 -13.85 3.27 -2.60
CA HIS A 74 -14.82 2.82 -3.62
C HIS A 74 -15.19 3.94 -4.58
N LYS A 75 -15.31 5.17 -4.08
CA LYS A 75 -15.59 6.34 -4.93
C LYS A 75 -14.52 6.68 -5.96
N ASP A 76 -13.31 6.12 -5.82
CA ASP A 76 -12.23 6.36 -6.76
C ASP A 76 -12.38 5.51 -8.04
N PHE A 77 -13.34 4.57 -8.08
CA PHE A 77 -13.60 3.69 -9.22
C PHE A 77 -14.72 4.25 -10.11
N ASP A 78 -14.40 4.45 -11.38
CA ASP A 78 -15.33 4.84 -12.44
C ASP A 78 -15.46 3.68 -13.43
N TYR A 79 -16.57 2.96 -13.32
CA TYR A 79 -16.87 1.80 -14.14
C TYR A 79 -17.35 2.17 -15.55
N ASP A 80 -17.83 3.41 -15.78
CA ASP A 80 -18.22 3.85 -17.12
C ASP A 80 -16.99 4.06 -17.99
N SER A 81 -15.92 4.61 -17.42
CA SER A 81 -14.63 4.76 -18.10
C SER A 81 -13.68 3.56 -17.94
N ASN A 82 -14.06 2.54 -17.16
CA ASN A 82 -13.18 1.43 -16.75
C ASN A 82 -11.84 1.88 -16.14
N THR A 83 -11.86 2.98 -15.36
CA THR A 83 -10.66 3.51 -14.70
C THR A 83 -10.87 3.75 -13.21
N PHE A 84 -9.78 3.82 -12.47
CA PHE A 84 -9.81 4.30 -11.09
C PHE A 84 -8.70 5.31 -10.82
N ASP A 85 -8.97 6.24 -9.92
CA ASP A 85 -8.04 7.31 -9.58
C ASP A 85 -7.13 6.94 -8.40
N ILE A 86 -5.82 7.12 -8.61
CA ILE A 86 -4.80 6.97 -7.60
C ILE A 86 -4.32 8.38 -7.27
N ASN A 87 -4.94 8.96 -6.24
CA ASN A 87 -4.83 10.38 -5.90
C ASN A 87 -4.65 10.62 -4.39
N LYS A 88 -4.43 9.57 -3.58
CA LYS A 88 -4.25 9.66 -2.13
C LYS A 88 -3.19 8.68 -1.67
N SER A 89 -2.60 8.92 -0.50
CA SER A 89 -1.68 7.98 0.13
C SER A 89 -1.80 8.00 1.65
N GLN A 90 -1.76 6.81 2.26
CA GLN A 90 -1.70 6.63 3.70
C GLN A 90 -0.25 6.73 4.18
N ILE A 91 0.00 7.61 5.16
CA ILE A 91 1.29 7.71 5.84
C ILE A 91 1.34 6.81 7.08
N ARG A 92 2.52 6.69 7.70
CA ARG A 92 2.82 5.68 8.73
C ARG A 92 1.88 5.66 9.95
N ASN A 93 1.25 6.78 10.30
CA ASN A 93 0.30 6.88 11.42
C ASN A 93 -1.16 6.58 11.02
N GLY A 94 -1.40 6.04 9.82
CA GLY A 94 -2.73 5.75 9.32
C GLY A 94 -3.47 6.95 8.71
N LYS A 95 -2.91 8.17 8.79
CA LYS A 95 -3.52 9.35 8.15
C LYS A 95 -3.45 9.21 6.63
N ILE A 96 -4.57 9.48 5.98
CA ILE A 96 -4.66 9.55 4.52
C ILE A 96 -4.60 11.03 4.13
N GLY A 97 -3.74 11.33 3.17
CA GLY A 97 -3.62 12.67 2.61
C GLY A 97 -3.31 12.63 1.13
N ASP A 98 -3.14 13.81 0.56
CA ASP A 98 -2.84 13.97 -0.87
C ASP A 98 -1.46 13.39 -1.23
N PRO A 99 -1.24 13.02 -2.50
CA PRO A 99 0.04 12.51 -2.95
C PRO A 99 1.08 13.61 -2.77
N LYS A 100 2.26 13.25 -2.28
CA LYS A 100 3.36 14.20 -2.12
C LYS A 100 3.69 14.75 -3.52
N LYS A 101 3.33 16.02 -3.78
CA LYS A 101 3.41 16.78 -5.07
C LYS A 101 2.19 16.73 -6.00
N GLY A 102 1.00 16.34 -5.55
CA GLY A 102 -0.26 16.56 -6.28
C GLY A 102 -0.42 15.83 -7.62
N LYS A 103 0.45 14.84 -7.93
CA LYS A 103 0.32 14.03 -9.14
C LYS A 103 -0.65 12.88 -8.88
N SER A 104 -1.83 12.95 -9.48
CA SER A 104 -2.74 11.81 -9.62
C SER A 104 -2.36 10.96 -10.84
N ARG A 105 -2.78 9.70 -10.83
CA ARG A 105 -2.61 8.76 -11.94
C ARG A 105 -3.85 7.88 -12.04
N LYS A 106 -4.15 7.38 -13.23
CA LYS A 106 -5.25 6.45 -13.46
C LYS A 106 -4.75 5.01 -13.54
N GLY A 107 -5.48 4.10 -12.93
CA GLY A 107 -5.39 2.66 -13.19
C GLY A 107 -6.54 2.20 -14.08
N ILE A 108 -6.37 1.07 -14.74
CA ILE A 108 -7.42 0.41 -15.54
C ILE A 108 -8.11 -0.63 -14.67
N ILE A 109 -9.44 -0.67 -14.73
CA ILE A 109 -10.23 -1.69 -14.07
C ILE A 109 -10.23 -2.94 -14.97
N HIS A 110 -9.55 -3.99 -14.52
CA HIS A 110 -9.64 -5.32 -15.14
C HIS A 110 -10.84 -6.09 -14.59
N GLU A 111 -11.37 -7.05 -15.36
CA GLU A 111 -12.53 -7.87 -14.97
C GLU A 111 -12.36 -8.52 -13.60
N ASN A 112 -11.25 -9.22 -13.37
CA ASN A 112 -10.94 -9.84 -12.07
C ASN A 112 -10.88 -8.82 -10.91
N LEU A 113 -10.47 -7.58 -11.20
CA LEU A 113 -10.42 -6.51 -10.20
C LEU A 113 -11.83 -6.00 -9.89
N ALA A 114 -12.68 -5.85 -10.91
CA ALA A 114 -14.08 -5.46 -10.74
C ALA A 114 -14.88 -6.51 -9.95
N GLU A 115 -14.73 -7.79 -10.29
CA GLU A 115 -15.37 -8.88 -9.57
C GLU A 115 -14.98 -8.86 -8.09
N LEU A 116 -13.67 -8.79 -7.81
CA LEU A 116 -13.18 -8.78 -6.44
C LEU A 116 -13.59 -7.51 -5.67
N HIS A 117 -13.67 -6.35 -6.35
CA HIS A 117 -14.21 -5.12 -5.74
C HIS A 117 -15.67 -5.30 -5.31
N PHE A 118 -16.49 -5.91 -6.16
CA PHE A 118 -17.89 -6.20 -5.84
C PHE A 118 -18.02 -7.16 -4.65
N GLU A 119 -17.21 -8.22 -4.61
CA GLU A 119 -17.20 -9.16 -3.49
C GLU A 119 -16.82 -8.49 -2.16
N ILE A 120 -15.76 -7.67 -2.18
CA ILE A 120 -15.31 -6.92 -1.00
C ILE A 120 -16.41 -5.97 -0.51
N ARG A 121 -17.03 -5.23 -1.44
CA ARG A 121 -18.09 -4.28 -1.10
C ARG A 121 -19.32 -4.98 -0.51
N THR A 122 -19.66 -6.16 -1.03
CA THR A 122 -20.74 -6.99 -0.49
C THR A 122 -20.43 -7.44 0.93
N TRP A 123 -19.21 -7.93 1.17
CA TRP A 123 -18.75 -8.34 2.50
C TRP A 123 -18.77 -7.17 3.49
N GLN A 124 -18.31 -5.97 3.08
CA GLN A 124 -18.34 -4.77 3.93
C GLN A 124 -19.77 -4.33 4.26
N ASN A 125 -20.69 -4.39 3.30
CA ASN A 125 -22.10 -4.08 3.53
C ASN A 125 -22.74 -5.01 4.55
N GLN A 126 -22.34 -6.29 4.59
CA GLN A 126 -22.78 -7.24 5.62
C GLN A 126 -22.21 -6.86 6.99
N HIS A 127 -20.91 -6.53 7.06
CA HIS A 127 -20.25 -6.14 8.31
C HIS A 127 -20.83 -4.84 8.87
N LYS A 128 -21.15 -3.87 8.00
CA LYS A 128 -21.85 -2.64 8.40
C LYS A 128 -23.18 -2.92 9.10
N LYS A 129 -23.92 -3.96 8.70
CA LYS A 129 -25.16 -4.39 9.39
C LYS A 129 -24.88 -5.04 10.75
N VAL A 130 -23.79 -5.80 10.87
CA VAL A 130 -23.41 -6.49 12.11
C VAL A 130 -22.90 -5.49 13.16
N PHE A 131 -21.97 -4.62 12.77
CA PHE A 131 -21.33 -3.65 13.66
C PHE A 131 -22.18 -2.39 13.93
N LYS A 132 -23.18 -2.10 13.09
CA LYS A 132 -24.10 -0.97 13.25
C LYS A 132 -23.36 0.36 13.55
N ASP A 133 -23.59 0.94 14.71
CA ASP A 133 -23.02 2.23 15.13
C ASP A 133 -21.51 2.18 15.38
N GLU A 134 -20.95 0.97 15.58
CA GLU A 134 -19.51 0.79 15.74
C GLU A 134 -18.75 0.74 14.40
N TYR A 135 -19.47 0.60 13.27
CA TYR A 135 -18.85 0.52 11.96
C TYR A 135 -18.33 1.88 11.50
N ARG A 136 -17.03 1.97 11.22
CA ARG A 136 -16.34 3.18 10.77
C ARG A 136 -16.27 3.22 9.25
N ASP A 137 -17.32 3.74 8.62
CA ASP A 137 -17.38 3.84 7.16
C ASP A 137 -16.45 4.95 6.62
N ASN A 138 -15.25 4.54 6.21
CA ASN A 138 -14.24 5.44 5.63
C ASN A 138 -14.23 5.43 4.09
N ASP A 139 -15.17 4.69 3.48
CA ASP A 139 -15.22 4.38 2.04
C ASP A 139 -13.95 3.65 1.53
N LEU A 140 -13.18 3.01 2.42
CA LEU A 140 -11.94 2.31 2.08
C LEU A 140 -12.23 0.90 1.56
N ILE A 141 -11.53 0.49 0.50
CA ILE A 141 -11.64 -0.89 -0.01
C ILE A 141 -10.87 -1.88 0.89
N ILE A 142 -9.69 -1.47 1.38
CA ILE A 142 -8.84 -2.31 2.25
C ILE A 142 -8.91 -1.77 3.68
N CYS A 143 -9.77 -2.37 4.50
CA CYS A 143 -10.01 -1.98 5.89
C CYS A 143 -10.10 -3.20 6.85
N ASN A 144 -10.17 -2.91 8.15
CA ASN A 144 -10.53 -3.90 9.16
C ASN A 144 -12.02 -4.25 9.08
N GLU A 145 -12.45 -5.26 9.86
CA GLU A 145 -13.84 -5.73 9.90
C GLU A 145 -14.84 -4.66 10.36
N ASP A 146 -14.39 -3.77 11.24
CA ASP A 146 -15.13 -2.62 11.74
C ASP A 146 -15.06 -1.39 10.81
N GLY A 147 -14.50 -1.52 9.60
CA GLY A 147 -14.33 -0.42 8.65
C GLY A 147 -13.14 0.51 8.94
N SER A 148 -12.43 0.32 10.06
CA SER A 148 -11.28 1.17 10.41
C SER A 148 -10.09 0.98 9.46
N PRO A 149 -9.26 2.01 9.23
CA PRO A 149 -8.10 1.89 8.35
C PRO A 149 -7.07 0.86 8.84
N ILE A 150 -6.52 0.06 7.93
CA ILE A 150 -5.37 -0.79 8.25
C ILE A 150 -4.10 0.06 8.19
N ILE A 151 -3.28 0.02 9.24
CA ILE A 151 -2.00 0.73 9.29
C ILE A 151 -0.95 -0.06 8.49
N ASN A 152 -0.16 0.65 7.68
CA ASN A 152 0.89 0.07 6.82
C ASN A 152 1.77 -0.99 7.50
N VAL A 153 2.14 -0.81 8.78
CA VAL A 153 2.93 -1.79 9.53
C VAL A 153 2.27 -3.17 9.59
N LYS A 154 0.94 -3.22 9.79
CA LYS A 154 0.18 -4.48 9.84
C LYS A 154 0.08 -5.16 8.48
N ILE A 155 -0.09 -4.40 7.39
CA ILE A 155 -0.04 -4.96 6.03
C ILE A 155 1.36 -5.47 5.71
N ARG A 156 2.40 -4.73 6.09
CA ARG A 156 3.76 -5.16 5.88
C ARG A 156 4.04 -6.44 6.65
N MET A 157 3.57 -6.58 7.89
CA MET A 157 3.64 -7.84 8.62
C MET A 157 2.85 -8.96 7.93
N TYR A 158 1.60 -8.75 7.52
CA TYR A 158 0.86 -9.78 6.81
C TYR A 158 1.56 -10.22 5.50
N ILE A 159 2.00 -9.27 4.69
CA ILE A 159 2.71 -9.56 3.45
C ILE A 159 4.08 -10.19 3.77
N PHE A 160 4.91 -9.63 4.65
CA PHE A 160 6.26 -10.15 4.92
C PHE A 160 6.26 -11.43 5.74
N ASP A 161 5.42 -11.58 6.76
CA ASP A 161 5.37 -12.76 7.62
C ASP A 161 4.84 -13.95 6.82
N HIS A 162 3.80 -13.78 6.00
CA HIS A 162 3.33 -14.86 5.14
C HIS A 162 4.25 -15.12 3.94
N LEU A 163 4.90 -14.09 3.36
CA LEU A 163 5.82 -14.26 2.24
C LEU A 163 7.16 -14.87 2.70
N ILE A 164 7.72 -14.45 3.83
CA ILE A 164 8.95 -15.04 4.40
C ILE A 164 8.66 -16.44 4.96
N MET A 165 7.56 -16.67 5.70
CA MET A 165 7.27 -18.03 6.19
C MET A 165 7.03 -19.01 5.02
N TYR A 166 6.40 -18.58 3.93
CA TYR A 166 6.15 -19.47 2.79
C TYR A 166 7.40 -19.72 1.91
N ILE A 167 8.29 -18.73 1.77
CA ILE A 167 9.61 -18.90 1.11
C ILE A 167 10.52 -19.82 1.93
N PHE A 168 10.58 -19.61 3.25
CA PHE A 168 11.53 -20.30 4.11
C PHE A 168 11.04 -21.67 4.62
N ASN A 169 9.73 -21.95 4.63
CA ASN A 169 9.22 -23.30 4.95
C ASN A 169 9.43 -24.32 3.83
N PHE A 170 10.00 -23.94 2.68
CA PHE A 170 10.40 -24.87 1.61
C PHE A 170 11.93 -25.06 1.51
N LEU A 171 12.71 -24.49 2.44
CA LEU A 171 14.14 -24.74 2.59
C LEU A 171 14.44 -25.58 3.85
N ARG A 172 13.67 -26.64 4.06
CA ARG A 172 14.00 -27.68 5.04
C ARG A 172 13.87 -29.06 4.43
#